data_AF-A0A0C9R6L5-F1
#
_entry.id   AF-A0A0C9R6L5-F1
#
_cell.length_a   1.000
_cell.length_b   1.000
_cell.length_c   1.000
_cell.angle_alpha   90.00
_cell.angle_beta   90.00
_cell.angle_gamma   90.00
#
_symmetry.space_group_name_H-M   'P 1'
#
loop_
_entity.id
_entity.type
_entity.pdbx_description
1 polymer ?
#
loop_
_entity_poly.entity_id
_entity_poly.type
_entity_poly.pdbx_seq_one_letter_code
_entity_poly.pdbx_strand_id
1 'polypeptide(L)'
;MQRKQASCFLTFLVAIPLATGKMVNLTAVAERYIRELNATRQNITSWGLSLDYFYMAKNHSGAGHPITATVQNVTCLEEMKNYLGSDVIMIGSYLKLTDGMYCPFNISANITLPLHKGSRFEMANVTLSLHNRTGRLIRSPNQAPPTGKHVKKIKERCILSMTVVFNGTFAYETKSDGGNETQYIFEDVGNLNNTSQGLNRSGRNLIYVMHGNITRITYLKKSTFKHILL
;
A
#
# COMPACT_ATOMS: atom_id res chain seq x y z
N MET A 1 -51.90 -31.69 8.42
CA MET A 1 -51.55 -30.42 9.10
C MET A 1 -50.03 -30.37 9.26
N GLN A 2 -49.29 -29.89 8.25
CA GLN A 2 -47.82 -29.88 8.22
C GLN A 2 -47.31 -28.47 8.56
N ARG A 3 -46.55 -28.34 9.66
CA ARG A 3 -45.86 -27.10 10.04
C ARG A 3 -44.55 -26.99 9.25
N LYS A 4 -44.47 -26.01 8.35
CA LYS A 4 -43.20 -25.58 7.73
C LYS A 4 -42.40 -24.80 8.79
N GLN A 5 -41.26 -25.34 9.20
CA GLN A 5 -40.27 -24.56 9.96
C GLN A 5 -39.45 -23.74 8.96
N ALA A 6 -39.58 -22.42 9.03
CA ALA A 6 -38.73 -21.49 8.29
C ALA A 6 -37.42 -21.33 9.06
N SER A 7 -36.34 -21.88 8.53
CA SER A 7 -34.99 -21.68 9.04
C SER A 7 -34.51 -20.30 8.64
N CYS A 8 -34.51 -19.37 9.60
CA CYS A 8 -34.03 -18.00 9.40
C CYS A 8 -32.51 -18.02 9.48
N PHE A 9 -31.83 -18.05 8.33
CA PHE A 9 -30.38 -17.89 8.26
C PHE A 9 -30.01 -16.46 8.66
N LEU A 10 -29.49 -16.31 9.88
CA LEU A 10 -28.90 -15.06 10.35
C LEU A 10 -27.56 -14.88 9.65
N THR A 11 -27.53 -14.13 8.55
CA THR A 11 -26.29 -13.70 7.92
C THR A 11 -25.66 -12.62 8.81
N PHE A 12 -24.65 -13.00 9.58
CA PHE A 12 -23.77 -12.04 10.24
C PHE A 12 -23.03 -11.24 9.15
N LEU A 13 -23.53 -10.03 8.85
CA LEU A 13 -22.71 -9.01 8.21
C LEU A 13 -21.60 -8.64 9.21
N VAL A 14 -20.41 -9.19 9.00
CA VAL A 14 -19.20 -8.72 9.68
C VAL A 14 -18.97 -7.29 9.21
N ALA A 15 -19.46 -6.32 9.98
CA ALA A 15 -19.10 -4.93 9.83
C ALA A 15 -17.61 -4.81 10.18
N ILE A 16 -16.74 -4.78 9.18
CA ILE A 16 -15.32 -4.48 9.38
C ILE A 16 -15.26 -3.03 9.87
N PRO A 17 -14.87 -2.76 11.13
CA PRO A 17 -14.73 -1.39 11.58
C PRO A 17 -13.66 -0.70 10.72
N LEU A 18 -14.01 0.44 10.13
CA LEU A 18 -13.04 1.33 9.50
C LEU A 18 -12.10 1.85 10.58
N ALA A 19 -11.01 1.12 10.80
CA ALA A 19 -9.96 1.51 11.72
C ALA A 19 -9.45 2.92 11.34
N THR A 20 -9.38 3.80 12.34
CA THR A 20 -8.54 5.00 12.28
C THR A 20 -7.16 4.59 11.79
N GLY A 21 -6.72 5.16 10.67
CA GLY A 21 -5.69 4.55 9.85
C GLY A 21 -4.43 4.18 10.62
N LYS A 22 -4.12 2.88 10.70
CA LYS A 22 -2.95 2.39 11.42
C LYS A 22 -1.75 2.53 10.49
N MET A 23 -0.87 3.48 10.79
CA MET A 23 0.41 3.60 10.10
C MET A 23 1.44 2.75 10.85
N VAL A 24 1.78 1.58 10.30
CA VAL A 24 2.79 0.69 10.90
C VAL A 24 4.17 1.29 10.69
N ASN A 25 4.96 1.41 11.75
CA ASN A 25 6.33 1.91 11.65
C ASN A 25 7.33 0.76 11.73
N LEU A 26 7.87 0.36 10.59
CA LEU A 26 8.79 -0.78 10.50
C LEU A 26 10.13 -0.50 11.20
N THR A 27 10.59 0.76 11.20
CA THR A 27 11.77 1.18 11.96
C THR A 27 11.57 0.98 13.45
N ALA A 28 10.40 1.34 13.99
CA ALA A 28 10.08 1.13 15.40
C ALA A 28 9.93 -0.36 15.76
N VAL A 29 9.47 -1.19 14.82
CA VAL A 29 9.42 -2.65 14.99
C VAL A 29 10.83 -3.23 15.08
N ALA A 30 11.74 -2.81 14.20
CA ALA A 30 13.13 -3.23 14.22
C ALA A 30 13.87 -2.78 15.48
N GLU A 31 13.67 -1.53 15.91
CA GLU A 31 14.26 -1.01 17.15
C GLU A 31 13.85 -1.86 18.35
N ARG A 32 12.59 -2.27 18.41
CA ARG A 32 12.08 -3.15 19.47
C ARG A 32 12.75 -4.53 19.41
N TYR A 33 12.84 -5.13 18.22
CA TYR A 33 13.52 -6.41 18.02
C TYR A 33 14.97 -6.35 18.52
N ILE A 34 15.73 -5.32 18.12
CA ILE A 34 17.12 -5.13 18.54
C ILE A 34 17.22 -4.96 20.06
N ARG A 35 16.30 -4.20 20.68
CA ARG A 35 16.28 -4.01 22.13
C ARG A 35 16.04 -5.31 22.89
N GLU A 36 15.08 -6.11 22.43
CA GLU A 36 14.78 -7.44 23.01
C GLU A 36 15.97 -8.38 22.86
N LEU A 37 16.62 -8.36 21.69
CA LEU A 37 17.81 -9.15 21.43
C LEU A 37 19.00 -8.75 22.33
N ASN A 38 19.24 -7.44 22.47
CA ASN A 38 20.29 -6.89 23.32
C ASN A 38 20.09 -7.25 24.80
N ALA A 39 18.85 -7.31 25.28
CA ALA A 39 18.52 -7.74 26.64
C ALA A 39 18.92 -9.19 26.94
N THR A 40 19.05 -10.04 25.91
CA THR A 40 19.44 -11.45 26.02
C THR A 40 20.95 -11.71 25.98
N ARG A 41 21.78 -10.66 26.19
CA ARG A 41 23.27 -10.67 26.20
C ARG A 41 23.95 -10.51 24.84
N GLN A 42 23.28 -9.93 23.85
CA GLN A 42 24.00 -9.41 22.69
C GLN A 42 24.48 -8.00 23.03
N ASN A 43 25.77 -7.70 22.84
CA ASN A 43 26.33 -6.36 23.04
C ASN A 43 26.24 -5.58 21.73
N ILE A 44 25.00 -5.26 21.32
CA ILE A 44 24.69 -4.62 20.04
C ILE A 44 25.01 -3.13 20.13
N THR A 45 25.92 -2.66 19.29
CA THR A 45 26.39 -1.27 19.29
C THR A 45 25.77 -0.41 18.20
N SER A 46 25.34 -1.02 17.10
CA SER A 46 24.67 -0.32 16.00
C SER A 46 23.80 -1.26 15.17
N TRP A 47 22.83 -0.74 14.43
CA TRP A 47 21.95 -1.52 13.55
C TRP A 47 21.34 -0.64 12.45
N GLY A 48 20.83 -1.26 11.39
CA GLY A 48 20.17 -0.57 10.29
C GLY A 48 19.32 -1.46 9.39
N LEU A 49 18.25 -0.87 8.83
CA LEU A 49 17.30 -1.52 7.91
C LEU A 49 17.56 -1.21 6.43
N SER A 50 18.34 -0.17 6.16
CA SER A 50 18.46 0.46 4.85
C SER A 50 19.88 0.34 4.30
N LEU A 51 19.96 0.53 2.98
CA LEU A 51 21.19 0.46 2.18
C LEU A 51 22.32 1.40 2.66
N ASP A 52 21.94 2.54 3.23
CA ASP A 52 22.83 3.58 3.74
C ASP A 52 23.46 3.24 5.09
N TYR A 53 22.99 2.18 5.76
CA TYR A 53 23.71 1.65 6.90
C TYR A 53 25.09 1.20 6.42
N PHE A 54 26.12 1.91 6.89
CA PHE A 54 27.46 1.93 6.30
C PHE A 54 28.11 0.55 6.12
N TYR A 55 27.68 -0.46 6.89
CA TYR A 55 28.13 -1.84 6.74
C TYR A 55 27.44 -2.59 5.60
N MET A 56 26.14 -2.35 5.37
CA MET A 56 25.47 -2.86 4.18
C MET A 56 26.06 -2.27 2.89
N ALA A 57 26.50 -1.01 2.94
CA ALA A 57 27.13 -0.34 1.81
C ALA A 57 28.54 -0.85 1.48
N LYS A 58 29.22 -1.52 2.43
CA LYS A 58 30.60 -2.01 2.26
C LYS A 58 30.71 -3.50 1.93
N ASN A 59 29.70 -4.31 2.28
CA ASN A 59 29.80 -5.76 2.25
C ASN A 59 28.77 -6.38 1.29
N HIS A 60 28.99 -6.21 -0.02
CA HIS A 60 28.06 -6.67 -1.07
C HIS A 60 28.23 -8.14 -1.49
N SER A 61 29.23 -8.86 -0.99
CA SER A 61 29.73 -10.08 -1.63
C SER A 61 29.28 -11.42 -1.03
N GLY A 62 28.30 -11.47 -0.10
CA GLY A 62 27.70 -12.79 0.19
C GLY A 62 26.79 -13.00 1.40
N ALA A 63 26.69 -12.08 2.36
CA ALA A 63 26.01 -12.36 3.63
C ALA A 63 24.53 -11.89 3.71
N GLY A 64 24.08 -11.05 2.79
CA GLY A 64 22.70 -10.54 2.78
C GLY A 64 22.49 -9.52 1.67
N HIS A 65 21.23 -9.23 1.35
CA HIS A 65 20.87 -8.14 0.44
C HIS A 65 19.90 -7.18 1.11
N PRO A 66 19.87 -5.91 0.69
CA PRO A 66 19.03 -4.92 1.33
C PRO A 66 17.55 -5.27 1.23
N ILE A 67 16.78 -4.76 2.20
CA ILE A 67 15.33 -4.93 2.19
C ILE A 67 14.74 -4.20 0.98
N THR A 68 14.01 -4.96 0.19
CA THR A 68 13.19 -4.50 -0.93
C THR A 68 11.73 -4.82 -0.65
N ALA A 69 10.83 -4.01 -1.20
CA ALA A 69 9.40 -4.22 -1.08
C ALA A 69 8.78 -4.44 -2.46
N THR A 70 8.00 -5.51 -2.59
CA THR A 70 7.21 -5.77 -3.78
C THR A 70 5.72 -5.73 -3.44
N VAL A 71 4.92 -5.08 -4.28
CA VAL A 71 3.47 -5.05 -4.11
C VAL A 71 2.84 -6.04 -5.07
N GLN A 72 1.97 -6.89 -4.53
CA GLN A 72 1.29 -7.97 -5.23
C GLN A 72 -0.20 -7.95 -4.89
N ASN A 73 -1.00 -8.67 -5.68
CA ASN A 73 -2.43 -8.89 -5.43
C ASN A 73 -3.21 -7.58 -5.20
N VAL A 74 -2.96 -6.57 -6.04
CA VAL A 74 -3.71 -5.30 -5.96
C VAL A 74 -5.13 -5.56 -6.45
N THR A 75 -6.10 -5.52 -5.53
CA THR A 75 -7.50 -5.78 -5.83
C THR A 75 -8.36 -4.56 -5.55
N CYS A 76 -9.35 -4.39 -6.41
CA CYS A 76 -10.38 -3.38 -6.31
C CYS A 76 -11.71 -4.12 -6.15
N LEU A 77 -12.30 -4.09 -4.94
CA LEU A 77 -13.46 -4.93 -4.61
C LEU A 77 -14.74 -4.54 -5.36
N GLU A 78 -14.83 -3.29 -5.80
CA GLU A 78 -15.99 -2.77 -6.54
C GLU A 78 -15.56 -2.34 -7.93
N GLU A 79 -16.17 -2.94 -8.95
CA GLU A 79 -15.89 -2.56 -10.33
C GLU A 79 -16.37 -1.12 -10.57
N MET A 80 -15.45 -0.26 -11.01
CA MET A 80 -15.80 1.10 -11.40
C MET A 80 -16.18 1.14 -12.88
N LYS A 81 -17.25 1.86 -13.24
CA LYS A 81 -17.79 1.87 -14.61
C LYS A 81 -16.80 2.37 -15.64
N ASN A 82 -16.72 1.75 -16.81
CA ASN A 82 -15.84 2.26 -17.86
C ASN A 82 -16.51 3.44 -18.60
N TYR A 83 -15.90 4.63 -18.54
CA TYR A 83 -16.38 5.84 -19.24
C TYR A 83 -15.54 6.21 -20.46
N LEU A 84 -14.57 5.39 -20.89
CA LEU A 84 -13.66 5.75 -21.97
C LEU A 84 -14.35 6.01 -23.33
N GLY A 85 -15.54 5.48 -23.56
CA GLY A 85 -16.36 5.74 -24.74
C GLY A 85 -17.39 6.88 -24.59
N SER A 86 -17.37 7.62 -23.48
CA SER A 86 -18.27 8.75 -23.22
C SER A 86 -17.58 10.09 -23.50
N ASP A 87 -18.35 11.18 -23.52
CA ASP A 87 -17.84 12.57 -23.59
C ASP A 87 -17.16 12.99 -22.27
N VAL A 88 -16.03 12.37 -21.96
CA VAL A 88 -15.22 12.62 -20.77
C VAL A 88 -14.37 13.88 -20.98
N ILE A 89 -14.50 14.82 -20.06
CA ILE A 89 -13.70 16.05 -20.01
C ILE A 89 -12.47 15.84 -19.14
N MET A 90 -12.65 15.21 -17.98
CA MET A 90 -11.59 14.97 -17.00
C MET A 90 -11.91 13.74 -16.13
N ILE A 91 -10.87 13.03 -15.71
CA ILE A 91 -10.94 12.04 -14.64
C ILE A 91 -9.93 12.41 -13.56
N GLY A 92 -10.41 12.54 -12.32
CA GLY A 92 -9.58 12.61 -11.12
C GLY A 92 -9.62 11.30 -10.36
N SER A 93 -8.46 10.74 -10.02
CA SER A 93 -8.35 9.55 -9.17
C SER A 93 -7.59 9.91 -7.90
N TYR A 94 -8.23 9.73 -6.75
CA TYR A 94 -7.63 9.96 -5.44
C TYR A 94 -7.46 8.63 -4.70
N LEU A 95 -6.21 8.21 -4.51
CA LEU A 95 -5.86 7.14 -3.60
C LEU A 95 -5.82 7.69 -2.17
N LYS A 96 -6.50 7.02 -1.25
CA LYS A 96 -6.36 7.21 0.20
C LYS A 96 -6.07 5.86 0.84
N LEU A 97 -4.92 5.74 1.49
CA LEU A 97 -4.57 4.57 2.28
C LEU A 97 -5.27 4.68 3.65
N THR A 98 -5.93 3.60 4.06
CA THR A 98 -6.43 3.47 5.43
C THR A 98 -5.33 2.91 6.30
N ASP A 99 -4.59 1.91 5.81
CA ASP A 99 -3.44 1.36 6.51
C ASP A 99 -2.17 1.74 5.75
N GLY A 100 -1.35 2.55 6.39
CA GLY A 100 -0.08 3.03 5.84
C GLY A 100 1.11 2.27 6.40
N MET A 101 2.29 2.55 5.87
CA MET A 101 3.53 2.09 6.47
C MET A 101 4.60 3.19 6.43
N TYR A 102 5.28 3.34 7.55
CA TYR A 102 6.54 4.06 7.63
C TYR A 102 7.70 3.09 7.49
N CYS A 103 8.55 3.30 6.48
CA CYS A 103 9.75 2.51 6.25
C CYS A 103 10.83 3.33 5.51
N PRO A 104 12.12 2.99 5.69
CA PRO A 104 13.23 3.72 5.10
C PRO A 104 13.50 3.35 3.63
N PHE A 105 12.76 2.39 3.06
CA PHE A 105 12.87 1.98 1.66
C PHE A 105 11.54 2.20 0.93
N ASN A 106 11.63 2.32 -0.40
CA ASN A 106 10.48 2.67 -1.22
C ASN A 106 9.54 1.47 -1.42
N ILE A 107 8.25 1.69 -1.16
CA ILE A 107 7.16 0.78 -1.54
C ILE A 107 6.45 1.40 -2.74
N SER A 108 6.45 0.72 -3.88
CA SER A 108 5.77 1.16 -5.10
C SER A 108 4.73 0.14 -5.56
N ALA A 109 3.54 0.62 -5.94
CA ALA A 109 2.51 -0.18 -6.58
C ALA A 109 2.20 0.33 -7.98
N ASN A 110 2.03 -0.59 -8.93
CA ASN A 110 1.53 -0.26 -10.25
C ASN A 110 0.01 -0.44 -10.26
N ILE A 111 -0.72 0.63 -10.56
CA ILE A 111 -2.18 0.58 -10.70
C ILE A 111 -2.59 1.04 -12.09
N THR A 112 -3.58 0.40 -12.68
CA THR A 112 -4.12 0.81 -13.98
C THR A 112 -5.22 1.85 -13.77
N LEU A 113 -5.04 3.03 -14.34
CA LEU A 113 -6.00 4.14 -14.25
C LEU A 113 -6.30 4.71 -15.63
N PRO A 114 -7.49 5.28 -15.86
CA PRO A 114 -7.79 5.99 -17.09
C PRO A 114 -7.04 7.34 -17.12
N LEU A 115 -6.19 7.53 -18.13
CA LEU A 115 -5.41 8.74 -18.35
C LEU A 115 -5.71 9.33 -19.73
N HIS A 116 -5.72 10.65 -19.79
CA HIS A 116 -5.83 11.42 -21.01
C HIS A 116 -4.51 11.36 -21.81
N LYS A 117 -4.57 10.86 -23.04
CA LYS A 117 -3.46 10.74 -23.97
C LYS A 117 -3.90 11.25 -25.35
N GLY A 118 -3.27 12.33 -25.81
CA GLY A 118 -3.68 13.00 -27.05
C GLY A 118 -5.09 13.57 -26.91
N SER A 119 -6.05 13.08 -27.69
CA SER A 119 -7.44 13.52 -27.72
C SER A 119 -8.42 12.57 -27.01
N ARG A 120 -7.93 11.49 -26.38
CA ARG A 120 -8.78 10.46 -25.78
C ARG A 120 -8.26 9.99 -24.42
N PHE A 121 -9.11 9.30 -23.68
CA PHE A 121 -8.70 8.59 -22.47
C PHE A 121 -8.35 7.14 -22.79
N GLU A 122 -7.28 6.62 -22.16
CA GLU A 122 -6.82 5.24 -22.27
C GLU A 122 -6.49 4.69 -20.88
N MET A 123 -6.66 3.39 -20.67
CA MET A 123 -6.15 2.73 -19.45
C MET A 123 -4.62 2.66 -19.51
N ALA A 124 -3.95 3.13 -18.48
CA ALA A 124 -2.50 3.14 -18.40
C ALA A 124 -2.02 2.82 -16.97
N ASN A 125 -0.85 2.18 -16.87
CA ASN A 125 -0.23 1.88 -15.59
C ASN A 125 0.42 3.13 -15.00
N VAL A 126 0.10 3.40 -13.74
CA VAL A 126 0.69 4.47 -12.94
C VAL A 126 1.38 3.85 -11.74
N THR A 127 2.66 4.16 -11.58
CA THR A 127 3.42 3.78 -10.40
C THR A 127 3.15 4.78 -9.28
N LEU A 128 2.66 4.27 -8.16
CA LEU A 128 2.39 5.02 -6.94
C LEU A 128 3.37 4.62 -5.85
N SER A 129 4.07 5.61 -5.30
CA SER A 129 4.83 5.41 -4.07
C SER A 129 3.89 5.45 -2.87
N LEU A 130 3.97 4.42 -2.02
CA LEU A 130 3.07 4.15 -0.89
C LEU A 130 3.74 4.35 0.48
N HIS A 131 5.07 4.21 0.56
CA HIS A 131 5.80 4.42 1.81
C HIS A 131 5.62 5.86 2.29
N ASN A 132 5.51 6.03 3.61
CA ASN A 132 5.44 7.34 4.29
C ASN A 132 4.32 8.25 3.76
N ARG A 133 3.25 7.69 3.20
CA ARG A 133 2.15 8.44 2.57
C ARG A 133 0.80 7.91 3.01
N THR A 134 -0.18 8.80 3.02
CA THR A 134 -1.59 8.48 3.34
C THR A 134 -2.51 8.65 2.13
N GLY A 135 -2.04 9.28 1.04
CA GLY A 135 -2.81 9.40 -0.18
C GLY A 135 -2.11 10.14 -1.31
N ARG A 136 -2.71 10.09 -2.49
CA ARG A 136 -2.23 10.76 -3.72
C ARG A 136 -3.39 11.07 -4.64
N LEU A 137 -3.44 12.32 -5.13
CA LEU A 137 -4.35 12.74 -6.18
C LEU A 137 -3.65 12.69 -7.54
N ILE A 138 -4.32 12.10 -8.53
CA ILE A 138 -3.95 12.11 -9.94
C ILE A 138 -5.11 12.76 -10.71
N ARG A 139 -4.80 13.73 -11.56
CA ARG A 139 -5.77 14.35 -12.47
C ARG A 139 -5.35 14.10 -13.90
N SER A 140 -6.32 13.76 -14.75
CA SER A 140 -6.11 13.53 -16.16
C SER A 140 -7.23 14.19 -16.98
N PRO A 141 -6.93 15.20 -17.83
CA PRO A 141 -5.65 15.89 -17.93
C PRO A 141 -5.26 16.57 -16.59
N ASN A 142 -3.97 16.90 -16.41
CA ASN A 142 -3.49 17.55 -15.18
C ASN A 142 -3.88 19.03 -15.14
N GLN A 143 -5.16 19.30 -14.92
CA GLN A 143 -5.76 20.64 -14.94
C GLN A 143 -6.70 20.82 -13.74
N ALA A 144 -7.22 22.04 -13.57
CA ALA A 144 -8.26 22.29 -12.59
C ALA A 144 -9.58 21.57 -13.00
N PRO A 145 -10.36 21.06 -12.04
CA PRO A 145 -11.63 20.44 -12.35
C PRO A 145 -12.57 21.38 -13.11
N PRO A 146 -13.25 20.90 -14.18
CA PRO A 146 -14.19 21.73 -14.91
C PRO A 146 -15.39 22.06 -14.04
N THR A 147 -15.89 23.29 -14.17
CA THR A 147 -17.08 23.80 -13.48
C THR A 147 -18.12 24.25 -14.50
N GLY A 148 -19.40 24.25 -14.10
CA GLY A 148 -20.49 24.75 -14.95
C GLY A 148 -21.72 23.85 -15.02
N LYS A 149 -22.84 24.43 -15.47
CA LYS A 149 -24.14 23.74 -15.53
C LYS A 149 -24.17 22.55 -16.49
N HIS A 150 -23.32 22.57 -17.52
CA HIS A 150 -23.18 21.54 -18.55
C HIS A 150 -22.21 20.41 -18.19
N VAL A 151 -21.70 20.37 -16.97
CA VAL A 151 -20.81 19.31 -16.50
C VAL A 151 -21.57 18.36 -15.58
N LYS A 152 -21.53 17.06 -15.86
CA LYS A 152 -22.02 16.01 -14.97
C LYS A 152 -20.83 15.42 -14.22
N LYS A 153 -20.89 15.44 -12.90
CA LYS A 153 -19.90 14.82 -12.01
C LYS A 153 -20.41 13.46 -11.56
N ILE A 154 -19.61 12.42 -11.80
CA ILE A 154 -19.86 11.07 -11.28
C ILE A 154 -18.74 10.75 -10.30
N LYS A 155 -19.10 10.33 -9.09
CA LYS A 155 -18.15 9.91 -8.06
C LYS A 155 -18.33 8.43 -7.82
N GLU A 156 -17.25 7.69 -7.94
CA GLU A 156 -17.18 6.26 -7.68
C GLU A 156 -16.08 6.03 -6.65
N ARG A 157 -16.23 4.96 -5.88
CA ARG A 157 -15.26 4.52 -4.91
C ARG A 157 -14.98 3.06 -5.15
N CYS A 158 -13.75 2.66 -4.90
CA CYS A 158 -13.38 1.27 -4.79
C CYS A 158 -12.54 1.08 -3.54
N ILE A 159 -12.83 0.01 -2.81
CA ILE A 159 -11.99 -0.45 -1.70
C ILE A 159 -10.78 -1.18 -2.30
N LEU A 160 -9.60 -0.71 -1.92
CA LEU A 160 -8.32 -1.21 -2.40
C LEU A 160 -7.72 -2.12 -1.33
N SER A 161 -7.25 -3.30 -1.75
CA SER A 161 -6.42 -4.18 -0.94
C SER A 161 -5.18 -4.54 -1.73
N MET A 162 -4.02 -4.59 -1.08
CA MET A 162 -2.78 -5.03 -1.72
C MET A 162 -1.87 -5.69 -0.70
N THR A 163 -1.10 -6.67 -1.16
CA THR A 163 -0.11 -7.37 -0.34
C THR A 163 1.26 -6.80 -0.60
N VAL A 164 1.95 -6.36 0.44
CA VAL A 164 3.34 -5.91 0.38
C VAL A 164 4.21 -7.02 0.94
N VAL A 165 5.17 -7.47 0.15
CA VAL A 165 6.13 -8.50 0.51
C VAL A 165 7.51 -7.86 0.61
N PHE A 166 8.06 -7.85 1.82
CA PHE A 166 9.43 -7.43 2.08
C PHE A 166 10.36 -8.62 2.01
N ASN A 167 11.46 -8.45 1.28
CA ASN A 167 12.50 -9.45 1.11
C ASN A 167 13.87 -8.79 1.31
N GLY A 168 14.74 -9.45 2.06
CA GLY A 168 16.11 -9.04 2.33
C GLY A 168 16.44 -9.17 3.79
N THR A 169 17.58 -8.61 4.15
CA THR A 169 18.13 -8.70 5.50
C THR A 169 18.30 -7.30 6.08
N PHE A 170 18.12 -7.18 7.39
CA PHE A 170 18.66 -6.08 8.17
C PHE A 170 19.97 -6.51 8.86
N ALA A 171 20.77 -5.55 9.30
CA ALA A 171 22.06 -5.85 9.89
C ALA A 171 22.24 -5.13 11.22
N TYR A 172 23.03 -5.73 12.09
CA TYR A 172 23.48 -5.12 13.33
C TYR A 172 24.90 -5.57 13.70
N GLU A 173 25.55 -4.73 14.48
CA GLU A 173 26.92 -4.89 14.95
C GLU A 173 26.92 -5.31 16.41
N THR A 174 27.68 -6.35 16.73
CA THR A 174 27.94 -6.80 18.11
C THR A 174 29.41 -6.69 18.45
N LYS A 175 29.72 -6.37 19.70
CA LYS A 175 31.09 -6.45 20.23
C LYS A 175 31.24 -7.61 21.20
N SER A 176 32.37 -8.31 21.14
CA SER A 176 32.77 -9.28 22.16
C SER A 176 32.87 -8.61 23.54
N ASP A 177 32.70 -9.40 24.61
CA ASP A 177 32.77 -8.93 26.00
C ASP A 177 34.13 -8.29 26.35
N GLY A 178 35.19 -8.66 25.63
CA GLY A 178 36.53 -8.07 25.73
C GLY A 178 36.76 -6.83 24.86
N GLY A 179 35.77 -6.38 24.08
CA GLY A 179 35.81 -5.15 23.27
C GLY A 179 36.70 -5.17 22.03
N ASN A 180 37.47 -6.24 21.80
CA ASN A 180 38.50 -6.31 20.75
C ASN A 180 38.00 -6.84 19.39
N GLU A 181 36.91 -7.62 19.39
CA GLU A 181 36.32 -8.18 18.17
C GLU A 181 34.91 -7.66 17.94
N THR A 182 34.68 -7.13 16.74
CA THR A 182 33.38 -6.73 16.22
C THR A 182 32.87 -7.79 15.24
N GLN A 183 31.64 -8.23 15.43
CA GLN A 183 30.94 -9.12 14.51
C GLN A 183 29.72 -8.41 13.90
N TYR A 184 29.46 -8.69 12.63
CA TYR A 184 28.27 -8.22 11.92
C TYR A 184 27.33 -9.39 11.68
N ILE A 185 26.07 -9.20 12.07
CA ILE A 185 25.03 -10.20 11.92
C ILE A 185 23.98 -9.65 10.96
N PHE A 186 23.61 -10.49 10.00
CA PHE A 186 22.55 -10.23 9.04
C PHE A 186 21.35 -11.10 9.41
N GLU A 187 20.19 -10.48 9.54
CA GLU A 187 18.95 -11.14 9.92
C GLU A 187 17.90 -10.95 8.84
N ASP A 188 17.17 -12.02 8.53
CA ASP A 188 16.07 -11.98 7.59
C ASP A 188 14.97 -11.01 8.07
N VAL A 189 14.43 -10.20 7.16
CA VAL A 189 13.34 -9.26 7.48
C VAL A 189 12.11 -9.96 8.06
N GLY A 190 11.90 -11.24 7.76
CA GLY A 190 10.86 -12.06 8.36
C GLY A 190 10.92 -12.20 9.88
N ASN A 191 12.10 -11.97 10.51
CA ASN A 191 12.25 -11.94 11.96
C ASN A 191 11.66 -10.67 12.61
N LEU A 192 11.30 -9.65 11.82
CA LEU A 192 10.58 -8.45 12.28
C LEU A 192 9.06 -8.67 12.35
N ASN A 193 8.59 -9.92 12.48
CA ASN A 193 7.17 -10.22 12.52
C ASN A 193 6.50 -9.66 13.78
N ASN A 194 5.32 -9.11 13.58
CA ASN A 194 4.49 -8.58 14.65
C ASN A 194 3.02 -8.66 14.22
N THR A 195 2.39 -9.79 14.54
CA THR A 195 1.01 -10.09 14.14
C THR A 195 0.00 -9.08 14.71
N SER A 196 0.27 -8.53 15.90
CA SER A 196 -0.54 -7.45 16.49
C SER A 196 -0.52 -6.16 15.66
N GLN A 197 0.50 -5.99 14.81
CA GLN A 197 0.62 -4.89 13.84
C GLN A 197 0.32 -5.32 12.40
N GLY A 198 -0.14 -6.56 12.18
CA GLY A 198 -0.43 -7.10 10.84
C GLY A 198 0.82 -7.49 10.03
N LEU A 199 2.00 -7.50 10.67
CA LEU A 199 3.25 -7.92 10.07
C LEU A 199 3.44 -9.43 10.25
N ASN A 200 3.26 -10.20 9.19
CA ASN A 200 3.26 -11.67 9.23
C ASN A 200 4.53 -12.22 8.60
N ARG A 201 5.14 -13.23 9.22
CA ARG A 201 6.29 -13.95 8.66
C ARG A 201 5.83 -14.93 7.58
N SER A 202 6.58 -14.99 6.48
CA SER A 202 6.47 -16.04 5.48
C SER A 202 7.87 -16.50 5.07
N GLY A 203 8.37 -17.55 5.72
CA GLY A 203 9.76 -17.99 5.61
C GLY A 203 10.72 -16.86 6.03
N ARG A 204 11.54 -16.39 5.09
CA ARG A 204 12.47 -15.26 5.27
C ARG A 204 11.85 -13.89 5.01
N ASN A 205 10.65 -13.87 4.42
CA ASN A 205 9.97 -12.64 4.03
C ASN A 205 9.04 -12.15 5.13
N LEU A 206 8.74 -10.86 5.08
CA LEU A 206 7.72 -10.21 5.88
C LEU A 206 6.57 -9.79 4.98
N ILE A 207 5.33 -10.07 5.39
CA ILE A 207 4.12 -9.78 4.64
C ILE A 207 3.28 -8.77 5.41
N TYR A 208 2.78 -7.76 4.70
CA TYR A 208 1.85 -6.77 5.22
C TYR A 208 0.73 -6.52 4.22
N VAL A 209 -0.54 -6.56 4.67
CA VAL A 209 -1.68 -6.22 3.82
C VAL A 209 -2.03 -4.75 4.03
N MET A 210 -1.88 -3.95 2.98
CA MET A 210 -2.28 -2.55 2.97
C MET A 210 -3.70 -2.42 2.43
N HIS A 211 -4.51 -1.63 3.14
CA HIS A 211 -5.86 -1.28 2.71
C HIS A 211 -5.97 0.20 2.38
N GLY A 212 -6.92 0.51 1.51
CA GLY A 212 -7.24 1.88 1.16
C GLY A 212 -8.51 1.99 0.34
N ASN A 213 -8.65 3.11 -0.33
CA ASN A 213 -9.67 3.32 -1.33
C ASN A 213 -9.15 4.20 -2.46
N ILE A 214 -9.65 3.94 -3.66
CA ILE A 214 -9.53 4.84 -4.79
C ILE A 214 -10.88 5.49 -4.99
N THR A 215 -10.94 6.81 -4.87
CA THR A 215 -12.09 7.61 -5.27
C THR A 215 -11.85 8.14 -6.66
N ARG A 216 -12.68 7.75 -7.63
CA ARG A 216 -12.65 8.28 -8.98
C ARG A 216 -13.77 9.32 -9.15
N ILE A 217 -13.42 10.45 -9.72
CA ILE A 217 -14.35 11.51 -10.10
C ILE A 217 -14.24 11.70 -11.60
N THR A 218 -15.30 11.35 -12.30
CA THR A 218 -15.42 11.50 -13.76
C THR A 218 -16.27 12.74 -14.04
N TYR A 219 -15.74 13.64 -14.87
CA TYR A 219 -16.43 14.82 -15.36
C TYR A 219 -16.83 14.60 -16.81
N LEU A 220 -18.14 14.53 -17.05
CA LEU A 220 -18.72 14.31 -18.38
C LEU A 220 -19.39 15.59 -18.89
N LYS A 221 -19.41 15.78 -20.19
CA LYS A 221 -20.30 16.75 -20.83
C LYS A 221 -21.76 16.27 -20.66
N LYS A 222 -22.66 17.13 -20.19
CA LYS A 222 -24.09 16.83 -20.21
C LYS A 222 -24.57 16.87 -21.65
N SER A 223 -25.20 15.78 -22.11
CA SER A 223 -25.94 15.80 -23.36
C SER A 223 -27.05 16.84 -23.28
N THR A 224 -27.11 17.72 -24.27
CA THR A 224 -28.16 18.73 -24.45
C THR A 224 -29.26 18.27 -25.40
N PHE A 225 -29.37 16.98 -25.69
CA PHE A 225 -30.44 16.46 -26.56
C PHE A 225 -31.81 16.73 -25.92
N LYS A 226 -32.46 17.81 -26.36
CA LYS A 226 -33.90 17.94 -26.29
C LYS A 226 -34.45 16.98 -27.33
N HIS A 227 -35.30 16.04 -26.91
CA HIS A 227 -36.17 15.35 -27.85
C HIS A 227 -37.01 16.43 -28.53
N ILE A 228 -36.75 16.67 -29.82
CA ILE A 228 -37.75 17.30 -30.67
C ILE A 228 -38.77 16.20 -30.92
N LEU A 229 -39.90 16.27 -30.22
CA LEU A 229 -41.12 15.57 -30.63
C LEU A 229 -41.53 16.21 -31.95
N LEU A 230 -41.28 15.51 -33.05
CA LEU A 230 -41.92 15.77 -34.34
C LEU A 230 -43.35 15.24 -34.30
#